data_AF-A0A958C8L9-F1
#
_entry.id   AF-A0A958C8L9-F1
#
_cell.length_a   1.000
_cell.length_b   1.000
_cell.length_c   1.000
_cell.angle_alpha   90.00
_cell.angle_beta   90.00
_cell.angle_gamma   90.00
#
_symmetry.space_group_name_H-M   'P 1'
#
loop_
_entity.id
_entity.type
_entity.pdbx_description
1 polymer ?
#
loop_
_entity_poly.entity_id
_entity_poly.type
_entity_poly.pdbx_seq_one_letter_code
_entity_poly.pdbx_strand_id
1 'polypeptide(L)'
;MYLAHLSLTNFRNYSRLEIDLSPGITLLQGENAQGKTSFLEAMAFLSTSRSLLASAERELVNWLAWDEPLPFSRLVADLNFANRKQRVEITLMQIGASASGSPQLRKEVRINGVNKRAIDLVGQMPTVLFLPQDIELISGSPSVRRRYMDIALCQMSGEYCRSLSAYNKVLQQRNALLKSLRERGGSREQLAFWDEQLVDHGSVLMARRAAFLADLEAEANLRQQALTEGRERLHVQYLASVDGLSNDQGNGAEPAYTDDDGWFAESAQVFMTHDQQ
;
A
#
# COMPACT_ATOMS: atom_id res chain seq x y z
N MET A 1 9.79 16.05 8.88
CA MET A 1 8.35 16.18 9.13
C MET A 1 8.07 15.62 10.51
N TYR A 2 7.14 16.18 11.27
CA TYR A 2 6.56 15.50 12.43
C TYR A 2 5.04 15.74 12.51
N LEU A 3 4.32 14.78 13.06
CA LEU A 3 2.91 14.90 13.41
C LEU A 3 2.80 15.73 14.69
N ALA A 4 2.23 16.92 14.60
CA ALA A 4 2.11 17.85 15.72
C ALA A 4 0.81 17.64 16.50
N HIS A 5 -0.26 17.24 15.82
CA HIS A 5 -1.57 17.00 16.43
C HIS A 5 -2.32 15.91 15.68
N LEU A 6 -3.04 15.06 16.41
CA LEU A 6 -3.93 14.04 15.87
C LEU A 6 -5.29 14.13 16.58
N SER A 7 -6.35 14.29 15.78
CA SER A 7 -7.74 14.26 16.21
C SER A 7 -8.45 13.08 15.55
N LEU A 8 -9.07 12.22 16.35
CA LEU A 8 -9.93 11.13 15.89
C LEU A 8 -11.34 11.31 16.44
N THR A 9 -12.34 11.10 15.59
CA THR A 9 -13.75 11.05 15.98
C THR A 9 -14.35 9.78 15.37
N ASN A 10 -14.95 8.94 16.22
CA ASN A 10 -15.62 7.71 15.81
C ASN A 10 -14.74 6.80 14.92
N PHE A 11 -13.47 6.59 15.31
CA PHE A 11 -12.50 5.76 14.59
C PHE A 11 -12.12 4.52 15.41
N ARG A 12 -12.36 3.32 14.88
CA ARG A 12 -12.12 2.03 15.57
C ARG A 12 -12.73 2.06 16.97
N ASN A 13 -11.93 1.91 18.01
CA ASN A 13 -12.37 1.95 19.41
C ASN A 13 -12.35 3.35 20.03
N TYR A 14 -11.96 4.39 19.29
CA TYR A 14 -12.00 5.79 19.74
C TYR A 14 -13.33 6.43 19.35
N SER A 15 -14.14 6.83 20.34
CA SER A 15 -15.25 7.78 20.12
C SER A 15 -14.69 9.18 19.88
N ARG A 16 -13.71 9.59 20.69
CA ARG A 16 -12.95 10.83 20.52
C ARG A 16 -11.52 10.67 21.03
N LEU A 17 -10.57 11.24 20.30
CA LEU A 17 -9.19 11.43 20.72
C LEU A 17 -8.71 12.79 20.22
N GLU A 18 -8.03 13.54 21.08
CA GLU A 18 -7.33 14.78 20.75
C GLU A 18 -5.96 14.69 21.42
N ILE A 19 -4.89 14.69 20.65
CA ILE A 19 -3.53 14.58 21.21
C ILE A 19 -2.56 15.47 20.46
N ASP A 20 -1.80 16.24 21.23
CA ASP A 20 -0.63 16.97 20.74
C ASP A 20 0.62 16.11 20.92
N LEU A 21 1.45 16.09 19.88
CA LEU A 21 2.66 15.29 19.82
C LEU A 21 3.87 16.20 19.64
N SER A 22 4.90 15.93 20.44
CA SER A 22 6.19 16.61 20.34
C SER A 22 7.12 15.87 19.39
N PRO A 23 8.10 16.54 18.76
CA PRO A 23 9.15 15.87 18.01
C PRO A 23 9.88 14.85 18.87
N GLY A 24 10.24 13.70 18.28
CA GLY A 24 10.98 12.63 18.96
C GLY A 24 10.13 11.40 19.20
N ILE A 25 10.45 10.67 20.27
CA ILE A 25 9.84 9.38 20.58
C ILE A 25 8.59 9.61 21.44
N THR A 26 7.46 9.06 21.01
CA THR A 26 6.23 8.97 21.81
C THR A 26 6.01 7.52 22.19
N LEU A 27 5.91 7.24 23.49
CA LEU A 27 5.62 5.90 24.01
C LEU A 27 4.12 5.78 24.32
N LEU A 28 3.45 4.83 23.66
CA LEU A 28 2.08 4.46 23.96
C LEU A 28 2.06 3.21 24.83
N GLN A 29 1.66 3.35 26.09
CA GLN A 29 1.59 2.25 27.05
C GLN A 29 0.13 2.00 27.46
N GLY A 30 -0.21 0.74 27.65
CA GLY A 30 -1.51 0.31 28.13
C GLY A 30 -1.72 -1.18 27.88
N GLU A 31 -2.82 -1.74 28.39
CA GLU A 31 -3.19 -3.12 28.16
C GLU A 31 -3.55 -3.41 26.69
N ASN A 32 -3.64 -4.69 26.32
CA ASN A 32 -4.10 -5.09 25.00
C ASN A 32 -5.53 -4.59 24.74
N ALA A 33 -5.87 -4.41 23.46
CA ALA A 33 -7.16 -3.88 23.00
C ALA A 33 -7.53 -2.44 23.43
N GLN A 34 -6.63 -1.70 24.09
CA GLN A 34 -6.86 -0.29 24.47
C GLN A 34 -6.70 0.73 23.30
N GLY A 35 -6.57 0.26 22.06
CA GLY A 35 -6.51 1.13 20.88
C GLY A 35 -5.11 1.54 20.43
N LYS A 36 -4.03 1.04 21.04
CA LYS A 36 -2.65 1.32 20.59
C LYS A 36 -2.45 1.02 19.10
N THR A 37 -2.92 -0.14 18.65
CA THR A 37 -2.87 -0.52 17.23
C THR A 37 -3.77 0.37 16.36
N SER A 38 -4.98 0.70 16.84
CA SER A 38 -5.89 1.64 16.17
C SER A 38 -5.25 3.02 16.00
N PHE A 39 -4.48 3.49 16.98
CA PHE A 39 -3.76 4.76 16.91
C PHE A 39 -2.72 4.75 15.78
N LEU A 40 -1.92 3.68 15.69
CA LEU A 40 -0.95 3.53 14.61
C LEU A 40 -1.64 3.37 13.24
N GLU A 41 -2.74 2.63 13.19
CA GLU A 41 -3.56 2.47 11.99
C GLU A 41 -4.15 3.79 11.52
N ALA A 42 -4.60 4.67 12.42
CA ALA A 42 -5.09 6.00 12.08
C ALA A 42 -4.04 6.83 11.33
N MET A 43 -2.78 6.82 11.81
CA MET A 43 -1.67 7.50 11.13
C MET A 43 -1.35 6.87 9.77
N ALA A 44 -1.34 5.55 9.67
CA ALA A 44 -1.12 4.85 8.40
C ALA A 44 -2.27 5.10 7.40
N PHE A 45 -3.50 5.22 7.89
CA PHE A 45 -4.69 5.52 7.08
C PHE A 45 -4.65 6.95 6.55
N LEU A 46 -4.27 7.93 7.39
CA LEU A 46 -4.04 9.32 6.97
C LEU A 46 -2.89 9.46 5.96
N SER A 47 -1.90 8.56 6.02
CA SER A 47 -0.75 8.54 5.12
C SER A 47 -1.07 7.95 3.74
N THR A 48 -1.83 6.84 3.70
CA THR A 48 -2.00 6.02 2.48
C THR A 48 -3.42 6.05 1.92
N SER A 49 -4.38 6.66 2.64
CA SER A 49 -5.82 6.60 2.38
C SER A 49 -6.42 5.19 2.41
N ARG A 50 -5.66 4.15 2.78
CA ARG A 50 -6.16 2.77 2.87
C ARG A 50 -5.70 2.13 4.17
N SER A 51 -6.53 1.27 4.72
CA SER A 51 -6.12 0.52 5.91
C SER A 51 -5.21 -0.65 5.49
N LEU A 52 -4.21 -0.91 6.34
CA LEU A 52 -3.34 -2.07 6.24
C LEU A 52 -3.91 -3.26 7.01
N LEU A 53 -4.83 -3.03 7.95
CA LEU A 53 -5.36 -4.04 8.87
C LEU A 53 -6.84 -4.39 8.61
N ALA A 54 -7.66 -3.42 8.22
CA ALA A 54 -9.07 -3.63 7.89
C ALA A 54 -9.25 -4.13 6.45
N SER A 55 -10.20 -5.04 6.28
CA SER A 55 -10.60 -5.54 4.96
C SER A 55 -11.55 -4.57 4.24
N ALA A 56 -12.35 -3.84 5.02
CA ALA A 56 -13.34 -2.87 4.54
C ALA A 56 -13.32 -1.58 5.37
N GLU A 57 -13.55 -0.44 4.72
CA GLU A 57 -13.52 0.87 5.40
C GLU A 57 -14.57 1.03 6.49
N ARG A 58 -15.69 0.30 6.41
CA ARG A 58 -16.71 0.27 7.46
C ARG A 58 -16.17 -0.24 8.80
N GLU A 59 -15.13 -1.08 8.79
CA GLU A 59 -14.49 -1.59 10.00
C GLU A 59 -13.66 -0.51 10.72
N LEU A 60 -13.41 0.63 10.06
CA LEU A 60 -12.72 1.78 10.64
C LEU A 60 -13.67 2.71 11.41
N VAL A 61 -14.98 2.62 11.17
CA VAL A 61 -15.97 3.42 11.88
C VAL A 61 -16.22 2.78 13.25
N ASN A 62 -16.26 3.59 14.30
CA ASN A 62 -16.57 3.11 15.64
C ASN A 62 -17.94 2.45 15.67
N TRP A 63 -18.04 1.28 16.33
CA TRP A 63 -19.28 0.50 16.30
C TRP A 63 -20.47 1.23 16.93
N LEU A 64 -20.23 2.10 17.93
CA LEU A 64 -21.27 2.91 18.57
C LEU A 64 -21.78 4.02 17.65
N ALA A 65 -20.99 4.45 16.68
CA ALA A 65 -21.37 5.52 15.77
C ALA A 65 -22.42 5.08 14.74
N TRP A 66 -22.64 3.77 14.56
CA TRP A 66 -23.66 3.25 13.64
C TRP A 66 -25.09 3.48 14.14
N ASP A 67 -25.28 3.66 15.44
CA ASP A 67 -26.58 3.97 16.03
C ASP A 67 -26.90 5.48 15.97
N GLU A 68 -25.94 6.31 15.54
CA GLU A 68 -26.16 7.74 15.36
C GLU A 68 -26.95 8.03 14.07
N PRO A 69 -27.74 9.12 14.01
CA PRO A 69 -28.51 9.46 12.79
C PRO A 69 -27.64 9.67 11.54
N LEU A 70 -26.39 10.08 11.72
CA LEU A 70 -25.42 10.30 10.65
C LEU A 70 -24.10 9.61 11.02
N PRO A 71 -23.96 8.29 10.81
CA PRO A 71 -22.74 7.59 11.14
C PRO A 71 -21.56 8.10 10.32
N PHE A 72 -20.52 8.52 11.03
CA PHE A 72 -19.28 8.99 10.40
C PHE A 72 -18.06 8.64 11.24
N SER A 73 -16.90 8.67 10.58
CA SER A 73 -15.58 8.65 11.21
C SER A 73 -14.77 9.80 10.63
N ARG A 74 -14.02 10.51 11.47
CA ARG A 74 -13.20 11.65 11.05
C ARG A 74 -11.82 11.55 11.66
N LEU A 75 -10.81 11.70 10.83
CA LEU A 75 -9.42 11.74 11.22
C LEU A 75 -8.80 13.04 10.72
N VAL A 76 -8.09 13.76 11.58
CA VAL A 76 -7.39 14.99 11.24
C VAL A 76 -5.98 14.92 11.81
N ALA A 77 -4.98 15.24 10.98
CA ALA A 77 -3.60 15.39 11.41
C ALA A 77 -3.04 16.74 10.99
N ASP A 78 -2.39 17.42 11.93
CA ASP A 78 -1.57 18.59 11.66
C ASP A 78 -0.10 18.20 11.63
N LEU A 79 0.54 18.51 10.52
CA LEU A 79 1.91 18.14 10.19
C LEU A 79 2.78 19.38 10.14
N ASN A 80 3.96 19.30 10.74
CA ASN A 80 4.98 20.33 10.66
C ASN A 80 6.16 19.84 9.81
N PHE A 81 6.46 20.61 8.77
CA PHE A 81 7.65 20.48 7.93
C PHE A 81 8.61 21.63 8.23
N ALA A 82 9.85 21.53 7.73
CA ALA A 82 10.87 22.55 7.97
C ALA A 82 10.44 23.96 7.53
N ASN A 83 9.63 24.07 6.49
CA ASN A 83 9.24 25.34 5.87
C ASN A 83 7.72 25.59 5.80
N ARG A 84 6.89 24.67 6.30
CA ARG A 84 5.43 24.79 6.20
C ARG A 84 4.70 23.94 7.24
N LYS A 85 3.46 24.31 7.52
CA LYS A 85 2.47 23.47 8.19
C LYS A 85 1.50 22.91 7.18
N GLN A 86 0.95 21.73 7.43
CA GLN A 86 -0.02 21.10 6.57
C GLN A 86 -1.05 20.33 7.39
N ARG A 87 -2.33 20.53 7.10
CA ARG A 87 -3.43 19.74 7.67
C ARG A 87 -3.89 18.72 6.65
N VAL A 88 -4.01 17.47 7.07
CA VAL A 88 -4.64 16.40 6.29
C VAL A 88 -5.84 15.84 7.04
N GLU A 89 -6.89 15.52 6.30
CA GLU A 89 -8.16 15.06 6.87
C GLU A 89 -8.79 13.98 5.99
N ILE A 90 -9.32 12.94 6.62
CA ILE A 90 -10.21 11.95 6.00
C ILE A 90 -11.50 11.89 6.80
N THR A 91 -12.63 11.95 6.11
CA THR A 91 -13.96 11.70 6.68
C THR A 91 -14.63 10.55 5.93
N LEU A 92 -15.08 9.55 6.67
CA LEU A 92 -15.92 8.46 6.17
C LEU A 92 -17.34 8.73 6.62
N MET A 93 -18.29 8.86 5.71
CA MET A 93 -19.70 9.13 6.02
C MET A 93 -20.58 8.05 5.40
N GLN A 94 -21.54 7.53 6.15
CA GLN A 94 -22.53 6.63 5.58
C GLN A 94 -23.45 7.39 4.62
N ILE A 95 -23.57 6.87 3.40
CA ILE A 95 -24.45 7.41 2.35
C ILE A 95 -25.60 6.47 1.98
N GLY A 96 -25.63 5.28 2.57
CA GLY A 96 -26.68 4.30 2.34
C GLY A 96 -26.28 2.90 2.80
N ALA A 97 -26.95 1.90 2.23
CA ALA A 97 -26.65 0.50 2.39
C ALA A 97 -26.59 -0.17 1.01
N SER A 98 -25.66 -1.11 0.87
CA SER A 98 -25.56 -2.00 -0.30
C SER A 98 -26.74 -2.97 -0.37
N ALA A 99 -26.88 -3.68 -1.49
CA ALA A 99 -27.90 -4.73 -1.66
C ALA A 99 -27.80 -5.87 -0.62
N SER A 100 -26.61 -6.10 -0.05
CA SER A 100 -26.40 -7.07 1.04
C SER A 100 -26.69 -6.51 2.44
N GLY A 101 -27.19 -5.27 2.54
CA GLY A 101 -27.43 -4.57 3.80
C GLY A 101 -26.18 -3.98 4.44
N SER A 102 -24.98 -4.17 3.85
CA SER A 102 -23.75 -3.60 4.42
C SER A 102 -23.67 -2.08 4.20
N PRO A 103 -23.21 -1.29 5.19
CA PRO A 103 -23.13 0.17 5.07
C PRO A 103 -22.25 0.61 3.90
N GLN A 104 -22.76 1.54 3.10
CA GLN A 104 -22.01 2.17 2.03
C GLN A 104 -21.42 3.49 2.53
N LEU A 105 -20.10 3.61 2.46
CA LEU A 105 -19.38 4.80 2.89
C LEU A 105 -18.95 5.65 1.71
N ARG A 106 -19.06 6.97 1.87
CA ARG A 106 -18.37 7.96 1.07
C ARG A 106 -17.15 8.45 1.83
N LYS A 107 -15.99 8.38 1.18
CA LYS A 107 -14.75 8.96 1.68
C LYS A 107 -14.56 10.37 1.12
N GLU A 108 -14.41 11.33 2.02
CA GLU A 108 -13.96 12.68 1.70
C GLU A 108 -12.54 12.89 2.23
N VAL A 109 -11.72 13.56 1.43
CA VAL A 109 -10.33 13.85 1.76
C VAL A 109 -10.10 15.34 1.61
N ARG A 110 -9.46 15.96 2.60
CA ARG A 110 -9.09 17.38 2.57
C ARG A 110 -7.62 17.57 2.87
N ILE A 111 -7.00 18.51 2.16
CA ILE A 111 -5.65 18.99 2.43
C ILE A 111 -5.75 20.51 2.62
N ASN A 112 -5.34 21.00 3.78
CA ASN A 112 -5.49 22.41 4.18
C ASN A 112 -6.93 22.93 4.00
N GLY A 113 -7.92 22.09 4.33
CA GLY A 113 -9.35 22.41 4.21
C GLY A 113 -9.93 22.30 2.80
N VAL A 114 -9.12 22.08 1.77
CA VAL A 114 -9.57 21.95 0.38
C VAL A 114 -9.85 20.48 0.05
N ASN A 115 -11.01 20.19 -0.54
CA ASN A 115 -11.37 18.84 -1.00
C ASN A 115 -10.40 18.36 -2.10
N LYS A 116 -9.92 17.13 -1.95
CA LYS A 116 -8.97 16.47 -2.85
C LYS A 116 -9.38 15.02 -3.10
N ARG A 117 -8.80 14.39 -4.11
CA ARG A 117 -9.00 12.96 -4.33
C ARG A 117 -8.16 12.18 -3.31
N ALA A 118 -8.59 10.97 -2.98
CA ALA A 118 -7.84 10.07 -2.09
C ALA A 118 -6.38 9.87 -2.52
N ILE A 119 -6.14 9.79 -3.83
CA ILE A 119 -4.79 9.64 -4.39
C ILE A 119 -3.89 10.86 -4.14
N ASP A 120 -4.46 12.06 -4.02
CA ASP A 120 -3.70 13.29 -3.80
C ASP A 120 -3.21 13.41 -2.35
N LEU A 121 -3.76 12.61 -1.43
CA LEU A 121 -3.34 12.48 -0.03
C LEU A 121 -2.07 11.65 0.12
N VAL A 122 -1.84 10.70 -0.78
CA VAL A 122 -0.71 9.78 -0.66
C VAL A 122 0.59 10.57 -0.84
N GLY A 123 1.53 10.39 0.11
CA GLY A 123 2.79 11.14 0.15
C GLY A 123 2.71 12.49 0.87
N GLN A 124 1.52 12.91 1.32
CA GLN A 124 1.36 14.14 2.13
C GLN A 124 1.82 13.98 3.58
N MET A 125 1.72 12.75 4.10
CA MET A 125 2.23 12.33 5.40
C MET A 125 3.03 11.04 5.21
N PRO A 126 4.29 11.09 4.74
CA PRO A 126 5.09 9.88 4.57
C PRO A 126 5.26 9.15 5.91
N THR A 127 4.82 7.90 5.96
CA THR A 127 4.81 7.08 7.18
C THR A 127 5.28 5.67 6.86
N VAL A 128 6.14 5.13 7.72
CA VAL A 128 6.51 3.72 7.75
C VAL A 128 5.86 3.10 8.98
N LEU A 129 5.04 2.07 8.78
CA LEU A 129 4.43 1.30 9.86
C LEU A 129 5.14 -0.05 9.94
N PHE A 130 5.70 -0.35 11.09
CA PHE A 130 6.26 -1.66 11.40
C PHE A 130 5.22 -2.48 12.16
N LEU A 131 4.95 -3.69 11.68
CA LEU A 131 3.97 -4.60 12.23
C LEU A 131 4.59 -5.97 12.51
N PRO A 132 4.11 -6.70 13.53
CA PRO A 132 4.53 -8.10 13.73
C PRO A 132 4.30 -8.99 12.50
N GLN A 133 3.29 -8.66 11.69
CA GLN A 133 2.95 -9.37 10.45
C GLN A 133 3.97 -9.15 9.31
N ASP A 134 4.92 -8.23 9.45
CA ASP A 134 5.91 -7.95 8.39
C ASP A 134 6.83 -9.15 8.10
N ILE A 135 6.82 -10.19 8.94
CA ILE A 135 7.47 -11.48 8.63
C ILE A 135 6.92 -12.12 7.34
N GLU A 136 5.67 -11.82 6.96
CA GLU A 136 5.06 -12.27 5.70
C GLU A 136 5.74 -11.65 4.47
N LEU A 137 6.54 -10.59 4.62
CA LEU A 137 7.36 -10.11 3.52
C LEU A 137 8.39 -11.17 3.09
N ILE A 138 8.86 -11.99 4.03
CA ILE A 138 9.85 -13.04 3.77
C ILE A 138 9.17 -14.35 3.39
N SER A 139 8.23 -14.83 4.21
CA SER A 139 7.62 -16.16 4.06
C SER A 139 6.31 -16.17 3.28
N GLY A 140 5.74 -15.00 3.01
CA GLY A 140 4.41 -14.87 2.42
C GLY A 140 4.39 -14.90 0.89
N SER A 141 3.20 -14.65 0.34
CA SER A 141 2.97 -14.70 -1.10
C SER A 141 3.50 -13.46 -1.83
N PRO A 142 3.71 -13.54 -3.16
CA PRO A 142 4.10 -12.38 -3.98
C PRO A 142 3.18 -11.17 -3.85
N SER A 143 1.88 -11.38 -3.56
CA SER A 143 0.92 -10.27 -3.44
C SER A 143 1.23 -9.37 -2.25
N VAL A 144 1.73 -9.94 -1.14
CA VAL A 144 2.13 -9.20 0.06
C VAL A 144 3.33 -8.30 -0.25
N ARG A 145 4.38 -8.86 -0.87
CA ARG A 145 5.57 -8.10 -1.27
C ARG A 145 5.27 -7.01 -2.29
N ARG A 146 4.47 -7.32 -3.33
CA ARG A 146 4.03 -6.32 -4.32
C ARG A 146 3.23 -5.20 -3.65
N ARG A 147 2.31 -5.53 -2.75
CA ARG A 147 1.52 -4.53 -2.01
C ARG A 147 2.42 -3.64 -1.16
N TYR A 148 3.38 -4.20 -0.44
CA TYR A 148 4.34 -3.43 0.35
C TYR A 148 5.14 -2.44 -0.51
N MET A 149 5.73 -2.94 -1.60
CA MET A 149 6.47 -2.14 -2.57
C MET A 149 5.61 -1.04 -3.20
N ASP A 150 4.37 -1.37 -3.60
CA ASP A 150 3.44 -0.41 -4.18
C ASP A 150 3.08 0.71 -3.19
N ILE A 151 2.86 0.39 -1.90
CA ILE A 151 2.58 1.39 -0.87
C ILE A 151 3.76 2.33 -0.68
N ALA A 152 4.98 1.79 -0.59
CA ALA A 152 6.19 2.59 -0.45
C ALA A 152 6.39 3.53 -1.65
N LEU A 153 6.34 2.98 -2.87
CA LEU A 153 6.50 3.75 -4.11
C LEU A 153 5.41 4.81 -4.30
N CYS A 154 4.16 4.53 -3.92
CA CYS A 154 3.08 5.52 -4.01
C CYS A 154 3.31 6.72 -3.09
N GLN A 155 3.87 6.51 -1.89
CA GLN A 155 4.20 7.60 -0.97
C GLN A 155 5.36 8.47 -1.48
N MET A 156 6.26 7.91 -2.29
CA MET A 156 7.42 8.60 -2.85
C MET A 156 7.12 9.28 -4.19
N SER A 157 6.21 8.73 -5.00
CA SER A 157 5.93 9.20 -6.35
C SER A 157 4.43 9.22 -6.67
N GLY A 158 3.90 10.44 -6.83
CA GLY A 158 2.53 10.63 -7.31
C GLY A 158 2.31 10.16 -8.75
N GLU A 159 3.36 10.15 -9.59
CA GLU A 159 3.32 9.58 -10.94
C GLU A 159 3.13 8.06 -10.88
N TYR A 160 3.91 7.38 -10.02
CA TYR A 160 3.77 5.94 -9.81
C TYR A 160 2.36 5.60 -9.31
N CYS A 161 1.87 6.33 -8.31
CA CYS A 161 0.55 6.10 -7.74
C CYS A 161 -0.56 6.25 -8.80
N ARG A 162 -0.48 7.27 -9.67
CA ARG A 162 -1.42 7.45 -10.78
C ARG A 162 -1.35 6.33 -11.79
N SER A 163 -0.14 5.92 -12.17
CA SER A 163 0.07 4.80 -13.11
C SER A 163 -0.45 3.49 -12.55
N LEU A 164 -0.24 3.21 -11.25
CA LEU A 164 -0.77 2.03 -10.59
C LEU A 164 -2.31 2.03 -10.55
N SER A 165 -2.91 3.18 -10.23
CA SER A 165 -4.37 3.32 -10.24
C SER A 165 -4.95 3.13 -11.66
N ALA A 166 -4.28 3.65 -12.68
CA ALA A 166 -4.71 3.54 -14.07
C ALA A 166 -4.55 2.11 -14.58
N TYR A 167 -3.39 1.49 -14.36
CA TYR A 167 -3.11 0.09 -14.69
C TYR A 167 -4.17 -0.85 -14.13
N ASN A 168 -4.49 -0.73 -12.83
CA ASN A 168 -5.50 -1.57 -12.20
C ASN A 168 -6.91 -1.38 -12.79
N LYS A 169 -7.27 -0.15 -13.17
CA LYS A 169 -8.55 0.14 -13.82
C LYS A 169 -8.62 -0.47 -15.22
N VAL A 170 -7.56 -0.31 -16.02
CA VAL A 170 -7.44 -0.89 -17.36
C VAL A 170 -7.50 -2.42 -17.28
N LEU A 171 -6.77 -3.02 -16.34
CA LEU A 171 -6.77 -4.47 -16.11
C LEU A 171 -8.17 -5.00 -15.77
N GLN A 172 -8.92 -4.30 -14.91
CA GLN A 172 -10.30 -4.67 -14.58
C GLN A 172 -11.23 -4.61 -15.80
N GLN A 173 -11.14 -3.54 -16.60
CA GLN A 173 -11.95 -3.39 -17.81
C GLN A 173 -11.62 -4.47 -18.85
N ARG A 174 -10.33 -4.74 -19.06
CA ARG A 174 -9.86 -5.82 -19.93
C ARG A 174 -10.37 -7.18 -19.49
N ASN A 175 -10.28 -7.49 -18.19
CA ASN A 175 -10.78 -8.77 -17.66
C ASN A 175 -12.31 -8.90 -17.80
N ALA A 176 -13.06 -7.80 -17.63
CA ALA A 176 -14.49 -7.78 -17.88
C ALA A 176 -14.82 -8.02 -19.38
N LEU A 177 -14.06 -7.39 -20.28
CA LEU A 177 -14.19 -7.59 -21.72
C LEU A 177 -13.87 -9.03 -22.12
N LEU A 178 -12.78 -9.62 -21.61
CA LEU A 178 -12.44 -11.03 -21.82
C LEU A 178 -13.58 -11.96 -21.41
N LYS A 179 -14.19 -11.71 -20.24
CA LYS A 179 -15.35 -12.47 -19.78
C LYS A 179 -16.54 -12.32 -20.73
N SER A 180 -16.82 -11.09 -21.17
CA SER A 180 -17.90 -10.82 -22.13
C SER A 180 -17.68 -11.49 -23.48
N LEU A 181 -16.46 -11.43 -24.03
CA LEU A 181 -16.11 -12.08 -25.30
C LEU A 181 -16.26 -13.60 -25.21
N ARG A 182 -15.91 -14.19 -24.06
CA ARG A 182 -16.11 -15.63 -23.82
C ARG A 182 -17.59 -16.02 -23.78
N GLU A 183 -18.44 -15.18 -23.18
CA GLU A 183 -19.87 -15.48 -22.98
C GLU A 183 -20.73 -15.17 -24.21
N ARG A 184 -20.42 -14.09 -24.94
CA ARG A 184 -21.28 -13.52 -25.99
C ARG A 184 -20.64 -13.53 -27.38
N GLY A 185 -19.38 -13.93 -27.48
CA GLY A 185 -18.58 -13.78 -28.70
C GLY A 185 -18.18 -12.31 -28.96
N GLY A 186 -17.41 -12.10 -30.03
CA GLY A 186 -16.93 -10.78 -30.45
C GLY A 186 -15.50 -10.83 -30.99
N SER A 187 -15.02 -9.70 -31.52
CA SER A 187 -13.65 -9.60 -32.06
C SER A 187 -12.64 -9.45 -30.92
N ARG A 188 -11.56 -10.25 -30.97
CA ARG A 188 -10.41 -10.10 -30.06
C ARG A 188 -9.65 -8.79 -30.27
N GLU A 189 -9.80 -8.14 -31.42
CA GLU A 189 -9.17 -6.85 -31.71
C GLU A 189 -9.61 -5.75 -30.73
N GLN A 190 -10.77 -5.92 -30.10
CA GLN A 190 -11.25 -5.02 -29.03
C GLN A 190 -10.31 -4.99 -27.81
N LEU A 191 -9.46 -6.00 -27.64
CA LEU A 191 -8.46 -6.07 -26.56
C LEU A 191 -7.24 -5.18 -26.85
N ALA A 192 -6.91 -4.92 -28.12
CA ALA A 192 -5.68 -4.24 -28.50
C ALA A 192 -5.54 -2.85 -27.85
N PHE A 193 -6.63 -2.09 -27.80
CA PHE A 193 -6.67 -0.81 -27.09
C PHE A 193 -6.32 -0.94 -25.61
N TRP A 194 -6.83 -1.97 -24.92
CA TRP A 194 -6.52 -2.20 -23.52
C TRP A 194 -5.09 -2.71 -23.31
N ASP A 195 -4.57 -3.51 -24.25
CA ASP A 195 -3.20 -4.00 -24.21
C ASP A 195 -2.21 -2.83 -24.31
N GLU A 196 -2.43 -1.86 -25.21
CA GLU A 196 -1.62 -0.64 -25.32
C GLU A 196 -1.62 0.16 -24.01
N GLN A 197 -2.80 0.38 -23.41
CA GLN A 197 -2.92 1.06 -22.12
C GLN A 197 -2.25 0.30 -20.96
N LEU A 198 -2.22 -1.04 -20.99
CA LEU A 198 -1.50 -1.84 -20.02
C LEU A 198 0.02 -1.71 -20.19
N VAL A 199 0.51 -1.66 -21.43
CA VAL A 199 1.94 -1.45 -21.72
C VAL A 199 2.39 -0.07 -21.24
N ASP A 200 1.62 0.97 -21.54
CA ASP A 200 1.93 2.35 -21.14
C ASP A 200 2.11 2.48 -19.62
N HIS A 201 1.15 1.99 -18.84
CA HIS A 201 1.22 2.09 -17.38
C HIS A 201 2.12 1.01 -16.76
N GLY A 202 2.11 -0.20 -17.31
CA GLY A 202 2.87 -1.34 -16.80
C GLY A 202 4.38 -1.11 -16.90
N SER A 203 4.86 -0.54 -18.00
CA SER A 203 6.28 -0.20 -18.18
C SER A 203 6.80 0.77 -17.11
N VAL A 204 6.01 1.80 -16.77
CA VAL A 204 6.33 2.72 -15.67
C VAL A 204 6.41 1.99 -14.33
N LEU A 205 5.45 1.09 -14.05
CA LEU A 205 5.46 0.32 -12.81
C LEU A 205 6.69 -0.58 -12.71
N MET A 206 6.97 -1.35 -13.76
CA MET A 206 8.09 -2.29 -13.79
C MET A 206 9.44 -1.57 -13.61
N ALA A 207 9.66 -0.47 -14.33
CA ALA A 207 10.89 0.30 -14.22
C ALA A 207 11.09 0.88 -12.81
N ARG A 208 10.03 1.42 -12.20
CA ARG A 208 10.09 1.98 -10.84
C ARG A 208 10.27 0.91 -9.77
N ARG A 209 9.65 -0.27 -9.95
CA ARG A 209 9.80 -1.43 -9.05
C ARG A 209 11.21 -1.99 -9.09
N ALA A 210 11.79 -2.16 -10.28
CA ALA A 210 13.15 -2.64 -10.44
C ALA A 210 14.17 -1.70 -9.77
N ALA A 211 14.05 -0.39 -10.01
CA ALA A 211 14.90 0.61 -9.37
C ALA A 211 14.77 0.60 -7.83
N PHE A 212 13.54 0.55 -7.33
CA PHE A 212 13.29 0.48 -5.89
C PHE A 212 13.89 -0.76 -5.23
N LEU A 213 13.80 -1.92 -5.88
CA LEU A 213 14.34 -3.17 -5.33
C LEU A 213 15.87 -3.18 -5.34
N ALA A 214 16.52 -2.58 -6.34
CA ALA A 214 17.97 -2.41 -6.34
C ALA A 214 18.45 -1.51 -5.19
N ASP A 215 17.77 -0.38 -4.97
CA ASP A 215 18.07 0.52 -3.85
C ASP A 215 17.80 -0.18 -2.50
N LEU A 216 16.69 -0.93 -2.40
CA LEU A 216 16.33 -1.68 -1.21
C LEU A 216 17.35 -2.78 -0.90
N GLU A 217 17.81 -3.54 -1.90
CA GLU A 217 18.80 -4.60 -1.71
C GLU A 217 20.11 -4.03 -1.15
N ALA A 218 20.59 -2.90 -1.70
CA ALA A 218 21.80 -2.25 -1.22
C ALA A 218 21.67 -1.86 0.26
N GLU A 219 20.60 -1.14 0.64
CA GLU A 219 20.37 -0.70 2.01
C GLU A 219 20.11 -1.85 2.99
N ALA A 220 19.34 -2.85 2.57
CA ALA A 220 19.00 -3.99 3.41
C ALA A 220 20.21 -4.90 3.62
N ASN A 221 21.07 -5.06 2.62
CA ASN A 221 22.34 -5.80 2.76
C ASN A 221 23.26 -5.18 3.80
N LEU A 222 23.44 -3.86 3.76
CA LEU A 222 24.28 -3.15 4.74
C LEU A 222 23.79 -3.41 6.17
N ARG A 223 22.47 -3.39 6.37
CA ARG A 223 21.84 -3.67 7.67
C ARG A 223 21.95 -5.14 8.06
N GLN A 224 21.78 -6.08 7.12
CA GLN A 224 21.91 -7.52 7.38
C GLN A 224 23.33 -7.88 7.80
N GLN A 225 24.34 -7.34 7.12
CA GLN A 225 25.74 -7.55 7.49
C GLN A 225 26.04 -7.00 8.88
N ALA A 226 25.51 -5.82 9.23
CA ALA A 226 25.68 -5.25 10.56
C ALA A 226 25.02 -6.11 11.66
N LEU A 227 23.83 -6.68 11.40
CA LEU A 227 23.12 -7.53 12.35
C LEU A 227 23.73 -8.92 12.53
N THR A 228 24.38 -9.44 11.49
CA THR A 228 24.92 -10.82 11.46
C THR A 228 26.44 -10.87 11.63
N GLU A 229 27.08 -9.72 11.85
CA GLU A 229 28.54 -9.58 11.92
C GLU A 229 29.22 -10.06 10.62
N GLY A 230 28.58 -9.79 9.48
CA GLY A 230 29.07 -10.11 8.14
C GLY A 230 28.88 -11.57 7.70
N ARG A 231 28.18 -12.40 8.49
CA ARG A 231 27.97 -13.82 8.18
C ARG A 231 26.94 -14.09 7.09
N GLU A 232 26.02 -13.17 6.88
CA GLU A 232 24.94 -13.34 5.90
C GLU A 232 24.86 -12.17 4.93
N ARG A 233 24.46 -12.50 3.69
CA ARG A 233 24.08 -11.52 2.66
C ARG A 233 22.65 -11.78 2.22
N LEU A 234 21.92 -10.69 2.00
CA LEU A 234 20.54 -10.65 1.57
C LEU A 234 20.49 -10.33 0.08
N HIS A 235 19.98 -11.24 -0.73
CA HIS A 235 19.75 -10.97 -2.15
C HIS A 235 18.27 -10.81 -2.45
N VAL A 236 17.95 -9.82 -3.28
CA VAL A 236 16.56 -9.53 -3.67
C VAL A 236 16.47 -9.54 -5.19
N GLN A 237 15.80 -10.55 -5.74
CA GLN A 237 15.61 -10.67 -7.18
C GLN A 237 14.21 -10.17 -7.57
N TYR A 238 14.14 -9.28 -8.56
CA TYR A 238 12.88 -8.90 -9.20
C TYR A 238 12.56 -9.85 -10.35
N LEU A 239 11.53 -10.68 -10.16
CA LEU A 239 10.96 -11.51 -11.22
C LEU A 239 9.82 -10.74 -11.90
N ALA A 240 10.16 -10.09 -13.01
CA ALA A 240 9.23 -9.33 -13.84
C ALA A 240 8.27 -10.25 -14.60
N SER A 241 7.14 -9.70 -15.06
CA SER A 241 6.15 -10.41 -15.89
C SER A 241 6.59 -10.59 -17.34
N VAL A 242 7.67 -9.91 -17.74
CA VAL A 242 8.23 -9.96 -19.09
C VAL A 242 9.72 -10.24 -18.97
N ASP A 243 10.22 -11.16 -19.78
CA ASP A 243 11.62 -11.53 -19.84
C ASP A 243 12.51 -10.35 -20.25
N GLY A 244 13.71 -10.24 -19.67
CA GLY A 244 14.71 -9.21 -20.02
C GLY A 244 14.76 -7.98 -19.10
N LEU A 245 13.90 -7.90 -18.07
CA LEU A 245 13.98 -6.89 -17.00
C LEU A 245 14.40 -7.48 -15.65
N SER A 246 14.75 -8.76 -15.60
CA SER A 246 15.42 -9.35 -14.46
C SER A 246 16.80 -8.69 -14.31
N ASN A 247 17.10 -8.16 -13.12
CA ASN A 247 18.46 -7.76 -12.76
C ASN A 247 19.32 -9.02 -12.57
N ASP A 248 19.54 -9.79 -13.63
CA ASP A 248 20.53 -10.86 -13.62
C ASP A 248 21.90 -10.24 -13.91
N GLN A 249 22.52 -9.73 -12.85
CA GLN A 249 23.96 -9.48 -12.84
C GLN A 249 24.63 -10.59 -12.03
N GLY A 250 24.67 -11.78 -12.60
CA GLY A 250 25.67 -12.80 -12.30
C GLY A 250 25.24 -13.88 -11.31
N ASN A 251 24.77 -15.01 -11.83
CA ASN A 251 25.59 -16.20 -12.00
C ASN A 251 24.76 -17.22 -12.79
N GLY A 252 25.31 -17.77 -13.87
CA GLY A 252 24.60 -18.67 -14.79
C GLY A 252 24.13 -19.97 -14.12
N ALA A 253 22.96 -19.92 -13.48
CA ALA A 253 22.14 -21.07 -13.17
C ALA A 253 20.84 -20.92 -13.94
N GLU A 254 20.65 -21.76 -14.96
CA GLU A 254 19.37 -21.91 -15.64
C GLU A 254 18.26 -22.11 -14.61
N PRO A 255 17.12 -21.40 -14.70
CA PRO A 255 15.99 -21.71 -13.86
C PRO A 255 15.40 -23.03 -14.34
N ALA A 256 15.74 -24.12 -13.65
CA ALA A 256 15.02 -25.37 -13.74
C ALA A 256 13.65 -25.20 -13.08
N TYR A 257 12.67 -24.70 -13.84
CA TYR A 257 11.27 -24.88 -13.53
C TYR A 257 10.43 -24.86 -14.81
N THR A 258 10.32 -26.03 -15.44
CA THR A 258 9.20 -26.33 -16.34
C THR A 258 8.00 -26.68 -15.49
N ASP A 259 7.10 -25.73 -15.25
CA ASP A 259 5.70 -26.03 -14.96
C ASP A 259 4.82 -25.22 -15.92
N ASP A 260 3.98 -25.96 -16.63
CA ASP A 260 3.19 -25.61 -17.82
C ASP A 260 1.90 -24.84 -17.46
N ASP A 261 1.99 -23.89 -16.52
CA ASP A 261 0.85 -23.07 -16.09
C ASP A 261 1.15 -21.58 -16.23
N GLY A 262 0.84 -21.04 -17.41
CA GLY A 262 1.01 -19.64 -17.81
C GLY A 262 0.16 -18.63 -17.02
N TRP A 263 0.57 -18.35 -15.77
CA TRP A 263 0.04 -17.25 -14.97
C TRP A 263 1.16 -16.25 -14.66
N PHE A 264 1.05 -15.04 -15.23
CA PHE A 264 1.94 -13.91 -14.98
C PHE A 264 1.92 -13.51 -13.49
N ALA A 265 2.80 -14.08 -12.69
CA ALA A 265 3.00 -13.75 -11.29
C ALA A 265 4.31 -12.96 -11.13
N GLU A 266 4.25 -11.63 -11.24
CA GLU A 266 5.39 -10.78 -10.83
C GLU A 266 5.75 -11.06 -9.38
N SER A 267 6.99 -11.37 -9.04
CA SER A 267 7.35 -11.63 -7.64
C SER A 267 8.74 -11.10 -7.34
N ALA A 268 8.91 -10.53 -6.14
CA ALA A 268 10.25 -10.45 -5.58
C ALA A 268 10.56 -11.80 -4.93
N GLN A 269 11.76 -12.35 -5.11
CA GLN A 269 12.24 -13.48 -4.33
C GLN A 269 13.38 -12.99 -3.45
N VAL A 270 13.34 -13.41 -2.17
CA VAL A 270 14.37 -13.08 -1.19
C VAL A 270 15.18 -14.35 -0.97
N PHE A 271 16.47 -14.26 -1.25
CA PHE A 271 17.40 -15.34 -1.01
C PHE A 271 18.35 -14.92 0.11
N MET A 272 18.59 -15.83 1.05
CA MET A 272 19.68 -15.70 2.01
C MET A 272 20.78 -16.67 1.60
N THR A 273 21.98 -16.15 1.43
CA THR A 273 23.16 -16.98 1.18
C THR A 273 24.09 -16.90 2.38
N HIS A 274 24.58 -18.06 2.82
CA HIS A 274 25.66 -18.16 3.78
C HIS A 274 26.97 -18.28 3.01
N ASP A 275 27.95 -17.43 3.31
CA ASP A 275 29.33 -17.70 2.87
C ASP A 275 29.82 -18.92 3.67
N GLN A 276 29.89 -20.08 3.01
CA GLN A 276 30.77 -21.14 3.50
C GLN A 276 32.19 -20.75 3.09
N GLN A 277 33.02 -20.44 4.10
CA GLN A 277 34.47 -20.35 3.96
C GLN A 277 35.07 -21.72 3.65
#